data_AF-A0A2A8GU22-F1
#
_entry.id   AF-A0A2A8GU22-F1
#
_cell.length_a   1.000
_cell.length_b   1.000
_cell.length_c   1.000
_cell.angle_alpha   90.00
_cell.angle_beta   90.00
_cell.angle_gamma   90.00
#
_symmetry.space_group_name_H-M   'P 1'
#
loop_
_entity.id
_entity.type
_entity.pdbx_description
1 polymer ?
#
loop_
_entity_poly.entity_id
_entity_poly.type
_entity_poly.pdbx_seq_one_letter_code
_entity_poly.pdbx_strand_id
1 'polypeptide(L)'
;MKIWELRSASDNYESFQLLNYKEDKKFFEGKFNSTIKLIDSWRKLPIECLEGGKASDFPHFWGEIGALMVSEKALLEPSIGDNVEFLPLSRDSTSEVYYLVHVLNVLDAIDSDKAIFKKLITGLIIG
;
A
#
# COMPACT_ATOMS: atom_id res chain seq x y z
N MET A 1 29.27 -18.65 15.41
CA MET A 1 27.82 -18.49 15.19
C MET A 1 27.60 -17.14 14.54
N LYS A 2 27.07 -17.08 13.31
CA LYS A 2 26.77 -15.81 12.63
C LYS A 2 25.28 -15.52 12.81
N ILE A 3 24.96 -14.39 13.40
CA ILE A 3 23.60 -13.87 13.54
C ILE A 3 23.38 -12.94 12.35
N TRP A 4 22.33 -13.21 11.56
CA TRP A 4 21.96 -12.40 10.40
C TRP A 4 20.75 -11.55 10.77
N GLU A 5 20.84 -10.24 10.56
CA GLU A 5 19.73 -9.32 10.72
C GLU A 5 19.11 -9.07 9.34
N LEU A 6 17.85 -9.47 9.17
CA LEU A 6 17.07 -9.10 7.99
C LEU A 6 16.49 -7.70 8.24
N ARG A 7 17.21 -6.65 7.83
CA ARG A 7 16.64 -5.30 7.80
C ARG A 7 15.80 -5.14 6.54
N SER A 8 14.58 -4.62 6.69
CA SER A 8 13.85 -4.04 5.57
C SER A 8 14.68 -2.87 5.04
N ALA A 9 15.45 -3.10 3.98
CA ALA A 9 16.22 -2.05 3.31
C ALA A 9 15.30 -1.31 2.33
N SER A 10 14.27 -0.66 2.85
CA SER A 10 13.44 0.28 2.09
C SER A 10 14.20 1.55 1.73
N ASP A 11 15.28 1.85 2.46
CA ASP A 11 16.00 3.12 2.49
C ASP A 11 16.70 3.50 1.16
N ASN A 12 16.76 2.58 0.19
CA ASN A 12 17.40 2.81 -1.11
C ASN A 12 16.42 2.78 -2.30
N TYR A 13 15.12 2.62 -2.03
CA TYR A 13 14.08 2.59 -3.06
C TYR A 13 13.26 3.87 -3.03
N GLU A 14 12.63 4.18 -4.17
CA GLU A 14 11.67 5.28 -4.20
C GLU A 14 10.49 5.00 -3.24
N SER A 15 10.10 6.02 -2.50
CA SER A 15 8.90 6.02 -1.68
C SER A 15 8.02 7.23 -2.02
N PHE A 16 6.70 7.03 -1.96
CA PHE A 16 5.72 8.01 -2.45
C PHE A 16 4.72 8.41 -1.37
N GLN A 17 4.20 9.62 -1.48
CA GLN A 17 3.06 10.09 -0.71
C GLN A 17 2.06 10.86 -1.58
N LEU A 18 0.88 11.12 -1.03
CA LEU A 18 -0.08 12.05 -1.62
C LEU A 18 0.47 13.47 -1.63
N LEU A 19 0.43 14.13 -2.78
CA LEU A 19 0.91 15.52 -2.92
C LEU A 19 0.13 16.46 -1.98
N ASN A 20 -1.20 16.30 -1.88
CA ASN A 20 -2.03 17.08 -0.96
C ASN A 20 -2.43 16.26 0.28
N TYR A 21 -1.43 15.67 0.96
CA TYR A 21 -1.62 14.70 2.04
C TYR A 21 -2.76 15.02 3.02
N LYS A 22 -2.80 16.24 3.58
CA LYS A 22 -3.79 16.63 4.60
C LYS A 22 -5.24 16.61 4.10
N GLU A 23 -5.47 16.95 2.84
CA GLU A 23 -6.80 17.00 2.24
C GLU A 23 -7.19 15.64 1.69
N ASP A 24 -6.26 15.03 0.96
CA ASP A 24 -6.51 13.80 0.23
C ASP A 24 -6.65 12.60 1.15
N LYS A 25 -5.94 12.56 2.29
CA LYS A 25 -6.07 11.49 3.29
C LYS A 25 -7.51 11.27 3.74
N LYS A 26 -8.30 12.34 3.89
CA LYS A 26 -9.71 12.26 4.30
C LYS A 26 -10.56 11.45 3.32
N PHE A 27 -10.14 11.37 2.06
CA PHE A 27 -10.83 10.55 1.06
C PHE A 27 -10.74 9.06 1.38
N PHE A 28 -9.69 8.63 2.07
CA PHE A 28 -9.41 7.22 2.35
C PHE A 28 -10.00 6.71 3.66
N GLU A 29 -10.32 7.62 4.59
CA GLU A 29 -10.78 7.27 5.93
C GLU A 29 -12.00 6.33 5.89
N GLY A 30 -11.84 5.13 6.44
CA GLY A 30 -12.88 4.10 6.53
C GLY A 30 -13.21 3.38 5.22
N LYS A 31 -12.53 3.68 4.10
CA LYS A 31 -12.89 3.13 2.77
C LYS A 31 -12.12 1.88 2.37
N PHE A 32 -10.82 1.82 2.67
CA PHE A 32 -9.92 0.73 2.22
C PHE A 32 -10.09 -0.61 2.95
N ASN A 33 -10.84 -0.62 4.06
CA ASN A 33 -11.20 -1.84 4.78
C ASN A 33 -12.64 -2.28 4.46
N SER A 34 -13.20 -1.82 3.34
CA SER A 34 -14.58 -2.11 2.94
C SER A 34 -14.61 -2.96 1.69
N THR A 35 -15.73 -3.66 1.46
CA THR A 35 -15.95 -4.41 0.21
C THR A 35 -16.52 -3.53 -0.91
N ILE A 36 -16.63 -2.21 -0.66
CA ILE A 36 -17.24 -1.26 -1.58
C ILE A 36 -16.21 -0.87 -2.63
N LYS A 37 -16.55 -1.03 -3.90
CA LYS A 37 -15.73 -0.53 -5.01
C LYS A 37 -15.55 0.98 -4.91
N LEU A 38 -14.30 1.42 -4.89
CA LEU A 38 -13.92 2.82 -4.84
C LEU A 38 -13.67 3.37 -6.24
N ILE A 39 -13.41 2.52 -7.23
CA ILE A 39 -13.08 2.92 -8.60
C ILE A 39 -14.14 3.86 -9.21
N ASP A 40 -15.43 3.63 -8.93
CA ASP A 40 -16.54 4.44 -9.46
C ASP A 40 -16.58 5.87 -8.90
N SER A 41 -15.99 6.07 -7.72
CA SER A 41 -15.90 7.38 -7.04
C SER A 41 -14.48 7.93 -7.03
N TRP A 42 -13.56 7.25 -7.74
CA TRP A 42 -12.15 7.56 -7.67
C TRP A 42 -11.86 8.86 -8.41
N ARG A 43 -11.21 9.79 -7.71
CA ARG A 43 -10.73 11.05 -8.30
C ARG A 43 -9.25 10.94 -8.63
N LYS A 44 -8.78 11.82 -9.52
CA LYS A 44 -7.34 11.97 -9.75
C LYS A 44 -6.67 12.38 -8.45
N LEU A 45 -5.80 11.51 -7.93
CA LEU A 45 -5.01 11.76 -6.73
C LEU A 45 -3.53 11.86 -7.11
N PRO A 46 -2.95 13.07 -7.07
CA PRO A 46 -1.56 13.27 -7.40
C PRO A 46 -0.65 12.76 -6.28
N ILE A 47 0.48 12.18 -6.67
CA ILE A 47 1.53 11.71 -5.76
C ILE A 47 2.86 12.38 -6.05
N GLU A 48 3.69 12.46 -5.01
CA GLU A 48 5.06 12.91 -5.09
C GLU A 48 6.01 11.87 -4.50
N CYS A 49 7.26 11.90 -4.98
CA CYS A 49 8.33 11.06 -4.46
C CYS A 49 8.91 11.75 -3.23
N LEU A 50 8.82 11.10 -2.06
CA LEU A 50 9.39 11.60 -0.81
C LEU A 50 10.90 11.34 -0.76
N GLU A 51 11.26 10.07 -0.96
CA GLU A 51 12.64 9.62 -0.95
C GLU A 51 12.96 9.12 -2.35
N GLY A 52 13.94 9.73 -3.00
CA GLY A 52 14.46 9.26 -4.27
C GLY A 52 15.32 8.00 -4.07
N GLY A 53 15.40 7.16 -5.09
CA GLY A 53 16.17 5.93 -4.99
C GLY A 53 16.07 5.09 -6.25
N LYS A 54 16.23 3.77 -6.07
CA LYS A 54 15.97 2.80 -7.12
C LYS A 54 14.46 2.70 -7.34
N ALA A 55 14.06 2.68 -8.61
CA ALA A 55 12.69 2.35 -8.97
C ALA A 55 12.33 0.94 -8.49
N SER A 56 11.09 0.75 -8.08
CA SER A 56 10.52 -0.52 -7.64
C SER A 56 9.14 -0.69 -8.25
N ASP A 57 8.77 -1.93 -8.56
CA ASP A 57 7.40 -2.26 -8.95
C ASP A 57 6.42 -2.25 -7.76
N PHE A 58 6.95 -2.31 -6.54
CA PHE A 58 6.20 -2.23 -5.28
C PHE A 58 6.86 -1.20 -4.36
N PRO A 59 6.79 0.10 -4.69
CA PRO A 59 7.39 1.13 -3.86
C PRO A 59 6.58 1.32 -2.57
N HIS A 60 7.24 1.85 -1.54
CA HIS A 60 6.53 2.15 -0.28
C HIS A 60 5.61 3.37 -0.46
N PHE A 61 4.40 3.29 0.09
CA PHE A 61 3.41 4.36 0.04
C PHE A 61 3.04 4.88 1.43
N TRP A 62 3.37 6.14 1.69
CA TRP A 62 3.16 6.85 2.95
C TRP A 62 1.75 7.44 3.07
N GLY A 63 0.72 6.62 2.85
CA GLY A 63 -0.69 7.05 2.89
C GLY A 63 -1.40 6.86 4.23
N GLU A 64 -0.75 6.22 5.22
CA GLU A 64 -1.37 5.76 6.49
C GLU A 64 -2.61 4.86 6.31
N ILE A 65 -2.78 4.27 5.13
CA ILE A 65 -3.90 3.37 4.80
C ILE A 65 -3.49 1.90 4.77
N GLY A 66 -2.19 1.60 4.82
CA GLY A 66 -1.66 0.23 4.73
C GLY A 66 -1.85 -0.45 3.36
N ALA A 67 -2.32 0.30 2.35
CA ALA A 67 -2.53 -0.23 1.01
C ALA A 67 -1.21 -0.48 0.28
N LEU A 68 -1.18 -1.54 -0.51
CA LEU A 68 -0.07 -1.85 -1.41
C LEU A 68 -0.11 -0.91 -2.62
N MET A 69 1.02 -0.29 -2.94
CA MET A 69 1.21 0.45 -4.18
C MET A 69 1.96 -0.42 -5.18
N VAL A 70 1.52 -0.40 -6.44
CA VAL A 70 2.08 -1.20 -7.53
C VAL A 70 2.29 -0.36 -8.78
N SER A 71 3.37 -0.62 -9.51
CA SER A 71 3.61 -0.01 -10.82
C SER A 71 2.65 -0.58 -11.86
N GLU A 72 2.39 0.18 -12.93
CA GLU A 72 1.58 -0.32 -14.06
C GLU A 72 2.12 -1.63 -14.66
N LYS A 73 3.45 -1.81 -14.67
CA LYS A 73 4.12 -2.99 -15.24
C LYS A 73 3.87 -4.27 -14.46
N ALA A 74 3.58 -4.15 -13.17
CA ALA A 74 3.38 -5.28 -12.26
C ALA A 74 1.90 -5.53 -11.94
N LEU A 75 0.97 -4.97 -12.72
CA LEU A 75 -0.45 -5.25 -12.58
C LEU A 75 -0.75 -6.73 -12.81
N LEU A 76 -1.47 -7.34 -11.87
CA LEU A 76 -1.87 -8.75 -11.89
C LEU A 76 -3.33 -8.93 -12.32
N GLU A 77 -3.91 -7.92 -13.00
CA GLU A 77 -5.34 -7.80 -13.32
C GLU A 77 -6.01 -9.08 -13.87
N PRO A 78 -5.38 -9.87 -14.77
CA PRO A 78 -6.00 -11.10 -15.30
C PRO A 78 -6.23 -12.19 -14.26
N SER A 79 -5.49 -12.18 -13.14
CA SER A 79 -5.44 -13.29 -12.18
C SER A 79 -6.26 -13.05 -10.92
N ILE A 80 -6.54 -11.78 -10.58
CA ILE A 80 -7.16 -11.41 -9.29
C ILE A 80 -8.27 -10.34 -9.38
N GLY A 81 -8.62 -9.87 -10.58
CA GLY A 81 -9.50 -8.71 -10.79
C GLY A 81 -10.91 -8.78 -10.19
N ASP A 82 -11.43 -9.97 -9.88
CA ASP A 82 -12.73 -10.10 -9.19
C ASP A 82 -12.64 -9.81 -7.68
N ASN A 83 -11.45 -9.96 -7.08
CA ASN A 83 -11.23 -9.85 -5.63
C ASN A 83 -10.48 -8.57 -5.23
N VAL A 84 -9.90 -7.85 -6.20
CA VAL A 84 -9.19 -6.60 -5.98
C VAL A 84 -9.57 -5.58 -7.03
N GLU A 85 -9.47 -4.30 -6.68
CA GLU A 85 -9.48 -3.21 -7.65
C GLU A 85 -8.15 -2.44 -7.59
N PHE A 86 -7.74 -1.93 -8.75
CA PHE A 86 -6.52 -1.14 -8.91
C PHE A 86 -6.91 0.33 -9.04
N LEU A 87 -6.55 1.13 -8.05
CA LEU A 87 -6.99 2.51 -7.91
C LEU A 87 -5.86 3.45 -8.34
N PRO A 88 -6.01 4.18 -9.46
CA PRO A 88 -4.88 4.88 -10.09
C PRO A 88 -4.43 6.12 -9.31
N LEU A 89 -3.11 6.28 -9.19
CA LEU A 89 -2.41 7.43 -8.66
C LEU A 89 -1.55 8.05 -9.77
N SER A 90 -1.56 9.37 -9.88
CA SER A 90 -0.83 10.07 -10.93
C SER A 90 0.41 10.77 -10.40
N ARG A 91 1.58 10.49 -10.98
CA ARG A 91 2.79 11.28 -10.74
C ARG A 91 2.83 12.44 -11.72
N ASP A 92 2.42 13.62 -11.26
CA ASP A 92 2.27 14.81 -12.14
C ASP A 92 3.59 15.24 -12.80
N SER A 93 4.75 14.94 -12.20
CA SER A 93 6.06 15.32 -12.75
C SER A 93 6.55 14.46 -13.92
N THR A 94 6.08 13.22 -14.05
CA THR A 94 6.58 12.26 -15.05
C THR A 94 5.49 11.60 -15.89
N SER A 95 4.21 11.89 -15.61
CA SER A 95 3.03 11.20 -16.18
C SER A 95 2.99 9.69 -15.91
N GLU A 96 3.82 9.20 -14.98
CA GLU A 96 3.78 7.80 -14.54
C GLU A 96 2.52 7.54 -13.72
N VAL A 97 1.94 6.36 -13.93
CA VAL A 97 0.77 5.89 -13.20
C VAL A 97 1.17 4.73 -12.31
N TYR A 98 0.78 4.84 -11.05
CA TYR A 98 0.85 3.77 -10.07
C TYR A 98 -0.57 3.43 -9.62
N TYR A 99 -0.74 2.31 -8.96
CA TYR A 99 -2.05 1.86 -8.50
C TYR A 99 -1.98 1.48 -7.02
N LEU A 100 -2.99 1.87 -6.27
CA LEU A 100 -3.25 1.27 -4.97
C LEU A 100 -4.09 0.02 -5.17
N VAL A 101 -3.68 -1.06 -4.52
CA VAL A 101 -4.47 -2.31 -4.50
C VAL A 101 -5.48 -2.21 -3.37
N HIS A 102 -6.75 -2.21 -3.71
CA HIS A 102 -7.84 -2.33 -2.75
C HIS A 102 -8.47 -3.72 -2.84
N VAL A 103 -8.47 -4.43 -1.72
CA VAL A 103 -8.96 -5.82 -1.66
C VAL A 103 -10.43 -5.81 -1.31
N LEU A 104 -11.27 -6.24 -2.26
CA LEU A 104 -12.73 -6.26 -2.14
C LEU A 104 -13.25 -7.50 -1.39
N ASN A 105 -12.48 -8.58 -1.41
CA ASN A 105 -12.85 -9.85 -0.79
C ASN A 105 -11.76 -10.31 0.17
N VAL A 106 -11.95 -10.03 1.46
CA VAL A 106 -11.04 -10.43 2.53
C VAL A 106 -11.66 -11.62 3.27
N LEU A 107 -10.94 -12.74 3.29
CA LEU A 107 -11.26 -13.89 4.11
C LEU A 107 -10.47 -13.80 5.42
N ASP A 108 -11.16 -13.91 6.56
CA ASP A 108 -10.48 -14.12 7.83
C ASP A 108 -9.93 -15.55 7.87
N ALA A 109 -8.64 -15.67 7.55
CA ALA A 109 -7.92 -16.94 7.53
C ALA A 109 -6.99 -17.09 8.75
N ILE A 110 -7.02 -16.14 9.70
CA ILE A 110 -6.15 -16.17 10.88
C ILE A 110 -6.85 -16.96 12.00
N ASP A 111 -6.28 -18.11 12.36
CA ASP A 111 -6.69 -18.86 13.55
C ASP A 111 -6.20 -18.11 14.80
N SER A 112 -7.05 -17.22 15.32
CA SER A 112 -6.76 -16.35 16.45
C SER A 112 -6.34 -17.11 17.71
N ASP A 113 -6.86 -18.33 17.89
CA ASP A 113 -6.57 -19.17 19.06
C ASP A 113 -5.18 -19.81 18.98
N LYS A 114 -4.64 -19.97 17.77
CA LYS A 114 -3.29 -20.53 17.53
C LYS A 114 -2.26 -19.49 17.12
N ALA A 115 -2.68 -18.27 16.79
CA ALA A 115 -1.78 -17.21 16.39
C ALA A 115 -0.86 -16.81 17.57
N ILE A 116 0.46 -16.88 17.33
CA ILE A 116 1.48 -16.53 18.32
C ILE A 116 1.89 -15.08 18.09
N PHE A 117 1.38 -14.18 18.91
CA PHE A 117 1.74 -12.77 18.86
C PHE A 117 2.93 -12.46 19.79
N LYS A 118 3.84 -11.60 19.33
CA LYS A 118 4.94 -11.05 20.14
C LYS A 118 4.63 -9.62 20.53
N LYS A 119 4.60 -9.35 21.84
CA LYS A 119 4.56 -7.99 22.36
C LYS A 119 5.98 -7.44 22.50
N LEU A 120 6.28 -6.36 21.79
CA LEU A 120 7.55 -5.65 21.89
C LEU A 120 7.61 -4.82 23.17
N ILE A 121 8.81 -4.43 23.58
CA ILE A 121 9.04 -3.55 24.74
C ILE A 121 8.31 -2.20 24.64
N THR A 122 7.99 -1.76 23.42
CA THR A 122 7.21 -0.54 23.14
C THR A 122 5.71 -0.73 23.42
N GLY A 123 5.26 -1.96 23.70
CA GLY A 123 3.85 -2.31 23.81
C GLY A 123 3.19 -2.69 22.48
N LEU A 124 3.89 -2.50 21.35
CA LEU A 124 3.42 -2.91 20.02
C LEU A 124 3.29 -4.44 19.96
N ILE A 125 2.14 -4.93 19.49
CA ILE A 125 1.89 -6.35 19.26
C ILE A 125 2.13 -6.63 17.78
N ILE A 126 3.03 -7.56 17.48
CA ILE A 126 3.31 -8.04 16.13
C ILE A 126 2.90 -9.52 16.04
N GLY A 127 2.25 -9.90 14.96
CA GLY A 127 1.87 -11.28 14.63
C GLY A 127 2.62 -11.75 13.40
#